data_AF-A0A2V5LHP6-F1
#
_entry.id   AF-A0A2V5LHP6-F1
#
_cell.length_a   1.000
_cell.length_b   1.000
_cell.length_c   1.000
_cell.angle_alpha   90.00
_cell.angle_beta   90.00
_cell.angle_gamma   90.00
#
_symmetry.space_group_name_H-M   'P 1'
#
loop_
_entity.id
_entity.type
_entity.pdbx_description
1 polymer ?
#
loop_
_entity_poly.entity_id
_entity_poly.type
_entity_poly.pdbx_seq_one_letter_code
_entity_poly.pdbx_strand_id
1 'polypeptide(L)'
;MGVIQNGGLETGDFTGWVIDGHVNDPVVTNTLSHTGTYSALAGLNPQQETFCAENNNEPLGDSSFYQQFTVPAGGGTLSFWYWTCTFDFLPRDWQDAYVTDSNGAILQTIFHQCSDHETWVQQTVDMGPYAGQTVRIKLLVHQDGRNPPSDITGMFVDDVQLSAPCGTPSPTPTATATATPTLTPTPTPTATPTATITPRLVPTPRPHPTPHPRP
;
A
#
# COMPACT_ATOMS: atom_id res chain seq x y z
N MET A 1 1.46 -2.09 0.29
CA MET A 1 0.12 -1.79 -0.25
C MET A 1 -0.11 -0.32 -0.01
N GLY A 2 -0.07 0.48 -1.08
CA GLY A 2 -0.18 1.94 -0.98
C GLY A 2 -1.62 2.31 -0.69
N VAL A 3 -1.86 2.78 0.53
CA VAL A 3 -3.12 3.38 0.95
C VAL A 3 -2.87 4.88 0.95
N ILE A 4 -3.86 5.67 0.49
CA ILE A 4 -3.79 7.13 0.66
C ILE A 4 -3.74 7.42 2.17
N GLN A 5 -2.72 8.14 2.61
CA GLN A 5 -2.56 8.55 3.99
C GLN A 5 -3.25 9.90 4.19
N ASN A 6 -3.93 10.05 5.33
CA ASN A 6 -4.58 11.30 5.69
C ASN A 6 -5.43 11.86 4.53
N GLY A 7 -6.27 11.02 3.91
CA GLY A 7 -7.00 11.37 2.69
C GLY A 7 -8.06 12.47 2.85
N GLY A 8 -8.65 12.56 4.05
CA GLY A 8 -9.56 13.65 4.45
C GLY A 8 -8.88 14.74 5.28
N LEU A 9 -7.55 14.76 5.34
CA LEU A 9 -6.74 15.81 6.01
C LEU A 9 -7.05 16.09 7.50
N GLU A 10 -7.66 15.13 8.19
CA GLU A 10 -8.11 15.28 9.58
C GLU A 10 -6.98 15.42 10.62
N THR A 11 -5.71 15.34 10.22
CA THR A 11 -4.59 15.77 11.07
C THR A 11 -4.50 17.29 11.22
N GLY A 12 -5.25 18.05 10.41
CA GLY A 12 -5.22 19.51 10.38
C GLY A 12 -3.98 20.07 9.67
N ASP A 13 -3.24 19.23 8.94
CA ASP A 13 -2.05 19.59 8.19
C ASP A 13 -1.84 18.64 6.99
N PHE A 14 -0.82 18.92 6.18
CA PHE A 14 -0.42 18.07 5.06
C PHE A 14 0.41 16.85 5.47
N THR A 15 0.25 16.31 6.69
CA THR A 15 0.93 15.06 7.05
C THR A 15 0.58 13.96 6.04
N GLY A 16 1.62 13.36 5.44
CA GLY A 16 1.48 12.35 4.37
C GLY A 16 1.38 12.94 2.95
N TRP A 17 1.26 14.26 2.81
CA TRP A 17 1.22 14.99 1.55
C TRP A 17 2.46 15.88 1.40
N VAL A 18 2.76 16.27 0.17
CA VAL A 18 3.89 17.15 -0.15
C VAL A 18 3.35 18.36 -0.91
N ILE A 19 3.68 19.55 -0.43
CA ILE A 19 3.46 20.80 -1.18
C ILE A 19 4.53 20.90 -2.27
N ASP A 20 4.12 21.27 -3.48
CA ASP A 20 4.96 21.34 -4.68
C ASP A 20 4.92 22.75 -5.30
N GLY A 21 3.71 23.27 -5.51
CA GLY A 21 3.49 24.66 -5.94
C GLY A 21 3.45 25.57 -4.73
N HIS A 22 4.40 26.51 -4.67
CA HIS A 22 4.63 27.40 -3.54
C HIS A 22 4.22 28.86 -3.81
N VAL A 23 3.53 29.12 -4.92
CA VAL A 23 2.91 30.42 -5.13
C VAL A 23 1.62 30.43 -4.33
N ASN A 24 1.69 31.01 -3.14
CA ASN A 24 0.73 30.84 -2.05
C ASN A 24 0.51 29.36 -1.73
N ASP A 25 1.31 28.85 -0.78
CA ASP A 25 1.22 27.46 -0.35
C ASP A 25 -0.25 27.04 -0.09
N PRO A 26 -0.70 25.89 -0.61
CA PRO A 26 -1.99 25.36 -0.22
C PRO A 26 -2.03 25.16 1.30
N VAL A 27 -3.23 25.22 1.89
CA VAL A 27 -3.44 25.06 3.34
C VAL A 27 -4.44 23.95 3.62
N VAL A 28 -4.31 23.32 4.79
CA VAL A 28 -5.40 22.53 5.36
C VAL A 28 -6.23 23.45 6.25
N THR A 29 -7.53 23.51 6.01
CA THR A 29 -8.43 24.46 6.68
C THR A 29 -9.75 23.79 7.07
N ASN A 30 -10.47 24.41 8.00
CA ASN A 30 -11.81 24.00 8.44
C ASN A 30 -12.92 24.95 7.95
N THR A 31 -12.61 25.84 6.98
CA THR A 31 -13.60 26.76 6.40
C THR A 31 -14.71 26.03 5.65
N LEU A 32 -14.37 24.96 4.93
CA LEU A 32 -15.29 24.08 4.23
C LEU A 32 -14.70 22.67 4.21
N SER A 33 -15.53 21.66 4.47
CA SER A 33 -15.15 20.25 4.34
C SER A 33 -16.29 19.47 3.67
N HIS A 34 -15.96 18.34 3.04
CA HIS A 34 -16.96 17.42 2.50
C HIS A 34 -17.42 16.47 3.60
N THR A 35 -16.46 15.84 4.29
CA THR A 35 -16.72 15.14 5.54
C THR A 35 -15.71 15.57 6.61
N GLY A 36 -15.88 15.14 7.85
CA GLY A 36 -14.95 15.51 8.92
C GLY A 36 -14.89 17.03 9.17
N THR A 37 -13.70 17.50 9.55
CA THR A 37 -13.44 18.88 9.99
C THR A 37 -12.63 19.67 8.97
N TYR A 38 -11.76 18.99 8.23
CA TYR A 38 -10.72 19.64 7.43
C TYR A 38 -10.82 19.30 5.95
N SER A 39 -10.31 20.18 5.10
CA SER A 39 -10.04 19.91 3.69
C SER A 39 -8.81 20.71 3.24
N ALA A 40 -8.26 20.39 2.06
CA ALA A 40 -7.18 21.19 1.46
C ALA A 40 -7.77 22.29 0.62
N LEU A 41 -7.21 23.49 0.72
CA LEU A 41 -7.46 24.62 -0.17
C LEU A 41 -6.19 24.90 -0.99
N ALA A 42 -6.34 24.94 -2.32
CA ALA A 42 -5.33 25.41 -3.26
C ALA A 42 -5.86 26.61 -4.07
N GLY A 43 -4.94 27.48 -4.49
CA GLY A 43 -5.25 28.74 -5.16
C GLY A 43 -5.80 29.78 -4.18
N LEU A 44 -6.23 30.92 -4.72
CA LEU A 44 -6.64 32.10 -3.97
C LEU A 44 -5.50 32.65 -3.09
N ASN A 45 -5.86 33.29 -1.98
CA ASN A 45 -4.97 33.60 -0.87
C ASN A 45 -5.37 32.74 0.33
N PRO A 46 -4.99 31.46 0.35
CA PRO A 46 -5.52 30.49 1.30
C PRO A 46 -5.19 30.84 2.76
N GLN A 47 -4.11 31.59 3.00
CA GLN A 47 -3.71 32.09 4.32
C GLN A 47 -4.58 33.24 4.84
N GLN A 48 -5.41 33.86 4.00
CA GLN A 48 -6.26 34.99 4.38
C GLN A 48 -7.68 34.57 4.78
N GLU A 49 -8.00 33.28 4.72
CA GLU A 49 -9.33 32.69 5.02
C GLU A 49 -10.52 33.35 4.30
N THR A 50 -10.25 34.13 3.25
CA THR A 50 -11.25 34.68 2.34
C THR A 50 -11.47 33.68 1.21
N PHE A 51 -12.40 32.76 1.43
CA PHE A 51 -12.74 31.73 0.45
C PHE A 51 -13.68 32.27 -0.63
N CYS A 52 -13.34 32.03 -1.90
CA CYS A 52 -14.06 32.53 -3.08
C CYS A 52 -14.45 34.00 -2.97
N ALA A 53 -13.56 34.78 -2.37
CA ALA A 53 -13.76 36.18 -2.11
C ALA A 53 -12.57 36.94 -2.68
N GLU A 54 -12.90 37.89 -3.56
CA GLU A 54 -11.96 38.85 -4.12
C GLU A 54 -11.28 39.66 -3.03
N ASN A 55 -9.96 39.74 -3.10
CA ASN A 55 -9.15 40.62 -2.26
C ASN A 55 -8.22 41.51 -3.09
N ASN A 56 -8.39 41.54 -4.43
CA ASN A 56 -7.53 42.24 -5.40
C ASN A 56 -6.04 41.93 -5.19
N ASN A 57 -5.71 40.69 -4.79
CA ASN A 57 -4.35 40.24 -4.57
C ASN A 57 -4.16 38.82 -5.13
N GLU A 58 -4.33 38.66 -6.42
CA GLU A 58 -4.15 37.40 -7.10
C GLU A 58 -2.65 37.01 -7.20
N PRO A 59 -2.29 35.77 -6.85
CA PRO A 59 -0.93 35.24 -7.03
C PRO A 59 -0.63 34.90 -8.50
N LEU A 60 0.66 34.93 -8.88
CA LEU A 60 1.13 34.47 -10.20
C LEU A 60 1.85 33.13 -10.08
N GLY A 61 1.19 32.05 -10.51
CA GLY A 61 1.75 30.70 -10.61
C GLY A 61 0.93 29.62 -9.91
N ASP A 62 1.61 28.54 -9.54
CA ASP A 62 0.94 27.32 -9.06
C ASP A 62 0.90 27.23 -7.54
N SER A 63 -0.31 26.97 -7.01
CA SER A 63 -0.53 26.40 -5.69
C SER A 63 -0.87 24.92 -5.87
N SER A 64 -0.02 24.00 -5.42
CA SER A 64 -0.26 22.58 -5.63
C SER A 64 0.36 21.67 -4.58
N PHE A 65 -0.22 20.48 -4.45
CA PHE A 65 0.22 19.44 -3.55
C PHE A 65 -0.02 18.06 -4.15
N TYR A 66 0.70 17.07 -3.65
CA TYR A 66 0.57 15.69 -4.10
C TYR A 66 0.79 14.68 -2.98
N GLN A 67 0.34 13.45 -3.22
CA GLN A 67 0.78 12.30 -2.45
C GLN A 67 1.25 11.19 -3.38
N GLN A 68 2.39 10.60 -3.04
CA GLN A 68 2.93 9.44 -3.72
C GLN A 68 2.42 8.15 -3.07
N PHE A 69 1.93 7.23 -3.89
CA PHE A 69 1.44 5.93 -3.42
C PHE A 69 1.70 4.84 -4.46
N THR A 70 1.74 3.60 -4.01
CA THR A 70 1.82 2.43 -4.88
C THR A 70 0.42 1.88 -5.14
N VAL A 71 0.00 1.86 -6.41
CA VAL A 71 -1.27 1.28 -6.82
C VAL A 71 -1.25 -0.23 -6.54
N PRO A 72 -2.33 -0.82 -5.96
CA PRO A 72 -2.42 -2.26 -5.79
C PRO A 72 -2.16 -3.02 -7.10
N ALA A 73 -1.61 -4.23 -7.01
CA ALA A 73 -1.28 -5.03 -8.19
C ALA A 73 -2.50 -5.43 -9.04
N GLY A 74 -3.71 -5.38 -8.47
CA GLY A 74 -4.97 -5.57 -9.20
C GLY A 74 -5.56 -4.28 -9.79
N GLY A 75 -4.87 -3.14 -9.66
CA GLY A 75 -5.42 -1.82 -10.00
C GLY A 75 -6.23 -1.24 -8.83
N GLY A 76 -7.36 -0.63 -9.15
CA GLY A 76 -8.30 -0.06 -8.17
C GLY A 76 -8.97 1.20 -8.69
N THR A 77 -9.79 1.82 -7.84
CA THR A 77 -10.42 3.11 -8.12
C THR A 77 -9.89 4.14 -7.14
N LEU A 78 -9.21 5.16 -7.65
CA LEU A 78 -8.92 6.38 -6.91
C LEU A 78 -10.17 7.26 -6.98
N SER A 79 -10.56 7.85 -5.85
CA SER A 79 -11.58 8.90 -5.84
C SER A 79 -11.18 10.02 -4.89
N PHE A 80 -11.71 11.19 -5.16
CA PHE A 80 -11.62 12.36 -4.28
C PHE A 80 -12.83 13.24 -4.51
N TRP A 81 -13.14 14.07 -3.52
CA TRP A 81 -14.13 15.11 -3.64
C TRP A 81 -13.43 16.44 -3.84
N TYR A 82 -14.01 17.27 -4.69
CA TYR A 82 -13.51 18.60 -4.94
C TYR A 82 -14.66 19.60 -5.05
N TRP A 83 -14.38 20.84 -4.68
CA TRP A 83 -15.29 21.97 -4.79
C TRP A 83 -14.47 23.09 -5.43
N THR A 84 -14.97 23.74 -6.47
CA THR A 84 -14.25 24.80 -7.18
C THR A 84 -15.01 26.11 -7.18
N CYS A 85 -14.25 27.21 -7.16
CA CYS A 85 -14.73 28.50 -7.61
C CYS A 85 -13.74 29.14 -8.56
N THR A 86 -14.29 29.92 -9.48
CA THR A 86 -13.51 30.83 -10.30
C THR A 86 -14.41 31.92 -10.87
N PHE A 87 -13.87 33.13 -11.00
CA PHE A 87 -14.49 34.19 -11.80
C PHE A 87 -13.73 34.49 -13.09
N ASP A 88 -12.72 33.66 -13.39
CA ASP A 88 -11.90 33.76 -14.58
C ASP A 88 -12.19 32.61 -15.57
N PHE A 89 -11.35 32.46 -16.60
CA PHE A 89 -11.55 31.51 -17.69
C PHE A 89 -10.23 31.00 -18.28
N LEU A 90 -10.29 29.81 -18.89
CA LEU A 90 -9.15 29.27 -19.61
C LEU A 90 -8.74 30.18 -20.79
N PRO A 91 -7.43 30.42 -21.02
CA PRO A 91 -6.27 29.79 -20.37
C PRO A 91 -5.53 30.75 -19.41
N ARG A 92 -6.26 31.59 -18.65
CA ARG A 92 -5.64 32.50 -17.67
C ARG A 92 -5.42 31.75 -16.38
N ASP A 93 -6.52 31.37 -15.75
CA ASP A 93 -6.52 30.51 -14.58
C ASP A 93 -7.09 29.12 -14.86
N TRP A 94 -6.73 28.16 -14.00
CA TRP A 94 -7.32 26.82 -14.04
C TRP A 94 -7.13 26.02 -12.76
N GLN A 95 -8.00 25.03 -12.58
CA GLN A 95 -7.84 23.91 -11.68
C GLN A 95 -7.46 22.66 -12.47
N ASP A 96 -6.45 21.93 -11.95
CA ASP A 96 -5.96 20.69 -12.51
C ASP A 96 -5.94 19.55 -11.49
N ALA A 97 -6.14 18.34 -12.00
CA ALA A 97 -5.81 17.11 -11.31
C ALA A 97 -5.09 16.14 -12.25
N TYR A 98 -4.02 15.55 -11.75
CA TYR A 98 -3.15 14.66 -12.52
C TYR A 98 -2.84 13.37 -11.78
N VAL A 99 -2.69 12.29 -12.54
CA VAL A 99 -1.80 11.19 -12.16
C VAL A 99 -0.42 11.50 -12.75
N THR A 100 0.62 11.53 -11.93
CA THR A 100 2.01 11.73 -12.37
C THR A 100 2.89 10.56 -11.95
N ASP A 101 4.01 10.36 -12.64
CA ASP A 101 5.07 9.47 -12.17
C ASP A 101 5.82 10.09 -10.97
N SER A 102 6.83 9.41 -10.43
CA SER A 102 7.64 9.95 -9.32
C SER A 102 8.52 11.14 -9.68
N ASN A 103 8.74 11.45 -10.97
CA ASN A 103 9.62 12.53 -11.43
C ASN A 103 8.87 13.81 -11.83
N GLY A 104 7.58 13.73 -12.14
CA GLY A 104 6.70 14.87 -12.40
C GLY A 104 6.02 14.76 -13.74
N ALA A 105 6.32 13.71 -14.51
CA ALA A 105 5.71 13.51 -15.80
C ALA A 105 4.23 13.17 -15.61
N ILE A 106 3.38 13.93 -16.30
CA ILE A 106 1.93 13.68 -16.33
C ILE A 106 1.69 12.37 -17.07
N LEU A 107 1.13 11.39 -16.37
CA LEU A 107 0.71 10.11 -16.92
C LEU A 107 -0.75 10.16 -17.37
N GLN A 108 -1.57 10.96 -16.69
CA GLN A 108 -2.96 11.22 -17.03
C GLN A 108 -3.40 12.57 -16.50
N THR A 109 -4.06 13.34 -17.36
CA THR A 109 -4.88 14.49 -16.95
C THR A 109 -6.25 13.97 -16.54
N ILE A 110 -6.60 14.14 -15.27
CA ILE A 110 -7.92 13.77 -14.73
C ILE A 110 -8.92 14.85 -15.13
N PHE A 111 -8.55 16.11 -14.91
CA PHE A 111 -9.21 17.28 -15.48
C PHE A 111 -8.23 18.43 -15.65
N HIS A 112 -8.58 19.34 -16.55
CA HIS A 112 -8.02 20.68 -16.72
C HIS A 112 -9.21 21.60 -17.00
N GLN A 113 -9.55 22.45 -16.06
CA GLN A 113 -10.80 23.19 -16.07
C GLN A 113 -10.67 24.56 -15.45
N CYS A 114 -11.65 25.41 -15.71
CA CYS A 114 -11.89 26.65 -14.98
C CYS A 114 -13.38 26.65 -14.66
N SER A 115 -13.73 26.06 -13.51
CA SER A 115 -15.13 25.77 -13.16
C SER A 115 -15.52 26.38 -11.82
N ASP A 116 -16.78 26.81 -11.73
CA ASP A 116 -17.39 27.39 -10.54
C ASP A 116 -18.56 26.49 -10.13
N HIS A 117 -18.26 25.34 -9.52
CA HIS A 117 -19.28 24.35 -9.21
C HIS A 117 -20.17 24.78 -8.04
N GLU A 118 -19.59 25.49 -7.08
CA GLU A 118 -20.22 25.84 -5.81
C GLU A 118 -20.84 24.67 -5.02
N THR A 119 -20.42 23.44 -5.33
CA THR A 119 -20.86 22.21 -4.65
C THR A 119 -19.77 21.15 -4.69
N TRP A 120 -19.80 20.21 -3.75
CA TRP A 120 -18.88 19.09 -3.74
C TRP A 120 -19.21 18.11 -4.87
N VAL A 121 -18.20 17.82 -5.70
CA VAL A 121 -18.28 16.88 -6.82
C VAL A 121 -17.29 15.74 -6.59
N GLN A 122 -17.74 14.51 -6.78
CA GLN A 122 -16.87 13.35 -6.70
C GLN A 122 -16.19 13.09 -8.05
N GLN A 123 -14.86 12.99 -8.03
CA GLN A 123 -14.09 12.48 -9.14
C GLN A 123 -13.68 11.03 -8.88
N THR A 124 -13.75 10.19 -9.92
CA THR A 124 -13.24 8.81 -9.88
C THR A 124 -12.25 8.57 -11.02
N VAL A 125 -11.25 7.73 -10.78
CA VAL A 125 -10.19 7.41 -11.74
C VAL A 125 -9.90 5.92 -11.68
N ASP A 126 -9.93 5.26 -12.84
CA ASP A 126 -9.48 3.88 -12.97
C ASP A 126 -7.95 3.82 -12.89
N MET A 127 -7.45 3.12 -11.87
CA MET A 127 -6.03 2.94 -11.64
C MET A 127 -5.49 1.62 -12.19
N GLY A 128 -6.32 0.84 -12.90
CA GLY A 128 -5.92 -0.38 -13.61
C GLY A 128 -4.66 -0.23 -14.48
N PRO A 129 -4.52 0.83 -15.30
CA PRO A 129 -3.32 1.06 -16.12
C PRO A 129 -2.02 1.23 -15.31
N TYR A 130 -2.14 1.58 -14.04
CA TYR A 130 -1.03 1.86 -13.13
C TYR A 130 -0.81 0.76 -12.10
N ALA A 131 -1.48 -0.39 -12.24
CA ALA A 131 -1.42 -1.49 -11.28
C ALA A 131 0.03 -1.91 -10.96
N GLY A 132 0.37 -1.93 -9.66
CA GLY A 132 1.71 -2.24 -9.17
C GLY A 132 2.76 -1.13 -9.36
N GLN A 133 2.42 -0.02 -10.01
CA GLN A 133 3.31 1.12 -10.19
C GLN A 133 3.23 2.08 -8.99
N THR A 134 4.31 2.82 -8.76
CA THR A 134 4.30 3.96 -7.84
C THR A 134 4.03 5.22 -8.65
N VAL A 135 2.96 5.93 -8.28
CA VAL A 135 2.47 7.14 -8.95
C VAL A 135 2.14 8.20 -7.89
N ARG A 136 1.77 9.39 -8.36
CA ARG A 136 1.27 10.48 -7.51
C ARG A 136 -0.09 10.95 -8.00
N ILE A 137 -0.97 11.28 -7.07
CA ILE A 137 -2.11 12.18 -7.32
C ILE A 137 -1.62 13.60 -7.06
N LYS A 138 -1.66 14.48 -8.06
CA LYS A 138 -1.28 15.89 -7.96
C LYS A 138 -2.50 16.76 -8.22
N LEU A 139 -2.77 17.69 -7.31
CA LEU A 139 -3.88 18.62 -7.37
C LEU A 139 -3.32 20.04 -7.34
N LEU A 140 -3.79 20.88 -8.26
CA LEU A 140 -3.16 22.14 -8.59
C LEU A 140 -4.20 23.18 -8.95
N VAL A 141 -3.93 24.42 -8.56
CA VAL A 141 -4.56 25.61 -9.11
C VAL A 141 -3.46 26.51 -9.65
N HIS A 142 -3.65 27.00 -10.87
CA HIS A 142 -2.80 28.02 -11.49
C HIS A 142 -3.55 29.34 -11.53
N GLN A 143 -2.81 30.41 -11.29
CA GLN A 143 -3.29 31.79 -11.33
C GLN A 143 -2.35 32.69 -12.14
N ASP A 144 -2.89 33.60 -12.94
CA ASP A 144 -2.11 34.45 -13.86
C ASP A 144 -1.60 35.77 -13.24
N GLY A 145 -2.00 36.05 -11.99
CA GLY A 145 -1.55 37.18 -11.18
C GLY A 145 -2.10 38.53 -11.63
N ARG A 146 -3.20 38.53 -12.39
CA ARG A 146 -3.92 39.74 -12.75
C ARG A 146 -4.88 40.13 -11.63
N ASN A 147 -5.13 41.43 -11.55
CA ASN A 147 -5.95 42.00 -10.47
C ASN A 147 -7.05 42.96 -10.98
N PRO A 148 -7.79 42.67 -12.07
CA PRO A 148 -9.10 43.24 -12.29
C PRO A 148 -10.06 42.74 -11.18
N PRO A 149 -11.21 43.42 -10.99
CA PRO A 149 -12.27 42.84 -10.17
C PRO A 149 -12.69 41.49 -10.75
N SER A 150 -13.01 40.52 -9.87
CA SER A 150 -13.51 39.20 -10.26
C SER A 150 -12.42 38.32 -10.90
N ASP A 151 -11.23 38.25 -10.31
CA ASP A 151 -10.08 37.47 -10.78
C ASP A 151 -9.57 36.54 -9.66
N ILE A 152 -10.36 35.52 -9.38
CA ILE A 152 -10.03 34.49 -8.39
C ILE A 152 -10.23 33.11 -9.00
N THR A 153 -9.37 32.18 -8.58
CA THR A 153 -9.51 30.76 -8.86
C THR A 153 -9.05 29.95 -7.66
N GLY A 154 -9.88 29.01 -7.22
CA GLY A 154 -9.61 28.17 -6.07
C GLY A 154 -10.21 26.77 -6.19
N MET A 155 -9.68 25.86 -5.40
CA MET A 155 -10.17 24.49 -5.29
C MET A 155 -10.01 23.97 -3.87
N PHE A 156 -11.11 23.51 -3.28
CA PHE A 156 -11.06 22.60 -2.15
C PHE A 156 -10.97 21.15 -2.60
N VAL A 157 -10.28 20.34 -1.81
CA VAL A 157 -10.15 18.90 -2.02
C VAL A 157 -10.31 18.19 -0.69
N ASP A 158 -11.10 17.11 -0.69
CA ASP A 158 -11.31 16.27 0.48
C ASP A 158 -11.50 14.79 0.08
N ASP A 159 -11.48 13.90 1.08
CA ASP A 159 -11.84 12.49 0.98
C ASP A 159 -11.11 11.74 -0.15
N VAL A 160 -9.79 11.97 -0.27
CA VAL A 160 -8.95 11.25 -1.24
C VAL A 160 -8.77 9.81 -0.77
N GLN A 161 -9.21 8.85 -1.57
CA GLN A 161 -9.18 7.44 -1.22
C GLN A 161 -8.81 6.57 -2.42
N LEU A 162 -8.05 5.51 -2.14
CA LEU A 162 -7.76 4.44 -3.10
C LEU A 162 -8.44 3.15 -2.64
N SER A 163 -9.46 2.75 -3.39
CA SER A 163 -10.13 1.47 -3.18
C SER A 163 -9.47 0.40 -4.04
N ALA A 164 -8.94 -0.64 -3.40
CA ALA A 164 -8.44 -1.81 -4.12
C ALA A 164 -9.65 -2.59 -4.70
N PRO A 165 -9.52 -3.22 -5.88
CA PRO A 165 -10.53 -4.14 -6.34
C PRO A 165 -10.65 -5.26 -5.30
N CYS A 166 -11.88 -5.65 -4.97
CA CYS A 166 -12.12 -6.78 -4.07
C CYS A 166 -11.40 -7.99 -4.67
N GLY A 167 -10.33 -8.44 -4.01
CA GLY A 167 -9.51 -9.52 -4.52
C GLY A 167 -10.37 -10.76 -4.65
N THR A 168 -10.42 -11.35 -5.85
CA THR A 168 -10.73 -12.78 -5.95
C THR A 168 -9.73 -13.48 -5.03
N PRO A 169 -10.15 -14.36 -4.10
CA PRO A 169 -9.22 -15.03 -3.19
C PRO A 169 -8.12 -15.68 -4.03
N SER A 170 -6.88 -15.28 -3.79
CA SER A 170 -5.72 -15.95 -4.38
C SER A 170 -5.78 -17.40 -3.93
N PRO A 171 -5.60 -18.40 -4.83
CA PRO A 171 -5.58 -19.78 -4.41
C PRO A 171 -4.46 -19.93 -3.37
N THR A 172 -4.85 -20.24 -2.13
CA THR A 172 -3.91 -20.59 -1.07
C THR A 172 -3.00 -21.69 -1.63
N PRO A 173 -1.67 -21.53 -1.61
CA PRO A 173 -0.79 -22.60 -2.05
C PRO A 173 -1.11 -23.85 -1.22
N THR A 174 -1.70 -24.85 -1.86
CA THR A 174 -1.95 -26.15 -1.23
C THR A 174 -0.60 -26.70 -0.81
N ALA A 175 -0.41 -26.92 0.50
CA ALA A 175 0.79 -27.55 1.01
C ALA A 175 1.03 -28.85 0.23
N THR A 176 2.10 -28.89 -0.56
CA THR A 176 2.50 -30.11 -1.26
C THR A 176 2.92 -31.11 -0.19
N ALA A 177 2.28 -32.27 -0.15
CA ALA A 177 2.62 -33.32 0.81
C ALA A 177 4.14 -33.59 0.73
N THR A 178 4.85 -33.26 1.81
CA THR A 178 6.27 -33.60 1.94
C THR A 178 6.34 -35.12 2.05
N ALA A 179 7.14 -35.78 1.21
CA ALA A 179 7.31 -37.22 1.26
C ALA A 179 7.74 -37.64 2.68
N THR A 180 6.93 -38.44 3.36
CA THR A 180 7.27 -39.01 4.66
C THR A 180 8.51 -39.90 4.49
N PRO A 181 9.59 -39.70 5.26
CA PRO A 181 10.75 -40.59 5.18
C PRO A 181 10.31 -42.01 5.54
N THR A 182 10.48 -42.95 4.60
CA THR A 182 10.26 -44.37 4.85
C THR A 182 11.26 -44.85 5.88
N LEU A 183 10.78 -45.35 7.02
CA LEU A 183 11.62 -45.96 8.04
C LEU A 183 12.41 -47.11 7.40
N THR A 184 13.74 -47.00 7.39
CA THR A 184 14.61 -48.10 6.98
C THR A 184 14.53 -49.17 8.06
N PRO A 185 14.22 -50.44 7.73
CA PRO A 185 14.14 -51.49 8.73
C PRO A 185 15.49 -51.65 9.43
N THR A 186 15.50 -51.47 10.75
CA THR A 186 16.65 -51.74 11.60
C THR A 186 16.98 -53.24 11.51
N PRO A 187 18.24 -53.64 11.24
CA PRO A 187 18.60 -55.04 11.21
C PRO A 187 18.32 -55.69 12.58
N THR A 188 17.55 -56.78 12.56
CA THR A 188 17.27 -57.60 13.74
C THR A 188 18.60 -58.09 14.34
N PRO A 189 18.85 -57.92 15.65
CA PRO A 189 20.05 -58.45 16.28
C PRO A 189 20.07 -59.97 16.10
N THR A 190 21.13 -60.46 15.44
CA THR A 190 21.38 -61.89 15.27
C THR A 190 21.72 -62.47 16.64
N ALA A 191 21.00 -63.52 17.06
CA ALA A 191 21.25 -64.20 18.32
C ALA A 191 22.71 -64.66 18.39
N THR A 192 23.41 -64.23 19.45
CA THR A 192 24.77 -64.68 19.75
C THR A 192 24.73 -66.17 20.11
N PRO A 193 25.56 -67.05 19.51
CA PRO A 193 25.54 -68.46 19.83
C PRO A 193 25.94 -68.69 21.31
N THR A 194 25.08 -69.41 22.03
CA THR A 194 25.31 -69.84 23.41
C THR A 194 26.52 -70.79 23.47
N ALA A 195 27.44 -70.53 24.40
CA ALA A 195 28.62 -71.37 24.61
C ALA A 195 28.22 -72.83 24.91
N THR A 196 28.79 -73.76 24.14
CA THR A 196 28.63 -75.20 24.33
C THR A 196 29.36 -75.64 25.60
N ILE A 197 28.61 -76.18 26.56
CA ILE A 197 29.16 -76.83 27.77
C ILE A 197 30.02 -78.04 27.36
N THR A 198 31.28 -78.01 27.76
CA THR A 198 32.25 -79.09 27.55
C THR A 198 31.85 -80.34 28.35
N PRO A 199 31.78 -81.54 27.76
CA PRO A 199 31.45 -82.75 28.51
C PRO A 199 32.57 -83.10 29.51
N ARG A 200 32.16 -83.40 30.74
CA ARG A 200 33.02 -83.85 31.84
C ARG A 200 33.58 -85.25 31.52
N LEU A 201 34.89 -85.41 31.62
CA LEU A 201 35.56 -86.70 31.40
C LEU A 201 35.07 -87.76 32.40
N VAL A 202 34.72 -88.93 31.88
CA VAL A 202 34.30 -90.12 32.63
C VAL A 202 35.54 -90.74 33.31
N PRO A 203 35.50 -91.04 34.63
CA PRO A 203 36.61 -91.73 35.30
C PRO A 203 36.79 -93.15 34.76
N THR A 204 38.04 -93.53 34.49
CA THR A 204 38.44 -94.84 33.99
C THR A 204 38.20 -95.94 35.04
N PRO A 205 37.60 -97.09 34.70
CA PRO A 205 37.44 -98.21 35.63
C PRO A 205 38.79 -98.80 36.04
N ARG A 206 38.98 -99.02 37.35
CA ARG A 206 40.15 -99.71 37.91
C ARG A 206 40.06 -101.22 37.60
N PRO A 207 41.15 -101.87 37.15
CA PRO A 207 41.14 -103.29 36.83
C PRO A 207 40.91 -104.17 38.07
N HIS A 208 40.08 -105.19 37.89
CA HIS A 208 39.72 -106.22 38.87
C HIS A 208 40.84 -107.28 38.97
N PRO A 209 41.38 -107.58 40.17
CA PRO A 209 42.40 -108.62 40.33
C PRO A 209 41.84 -110.02 40.05
N THR A 210 42.56 -110.80 39.23
CA THR A 210 42.27 -112.20 38.91
C THR A 210 42.50 -113.11 40.12
N PRO A 211 41.60 -114.06 40.45
CA PRO A 211 41.84 -115.04 41.51
C PRO A 211 42.88 -116.08 41.09
N HIS A 212 43.72 -116.52 42.02
CA HIS A 212 44.66 -117.62 41.82
C HIS A 212 43.97 -119.00 41.85
N PRO A 213 44.46 -119.97 41.06
CA PRO A 213 43.94 -121.34 41.02
C PRO A 213 44.33 -122.14 42.28
N ARG A 214 43.42 -123.00 42.73
CA ARG A 214 43.56 -123.91 43.87
C ARG A 214 43.99 -125.31 43.36
N PRO A 215 44.90 -126.02 44.04
CA PRO A 215 45.06 -127.48 43.92
C PRO A 215 43.97 -128.25 44.67
#